data_AF-A0AA35JTT9-F1
#
_entry.id   AF-A0AA35JTT9-F1
#
_cell.length_a   1.000
_cell.length_b   1.000
_cell.length_c   1.000
_cell.angle_alpha   90.00
_cell.angle_beta   90.00
_cell.angle_gamma   90.00
#
_symmetry.space_group_name_H-M   'P 1'
#
loop_
_entity.id
_entity.type
_entity.pdbx_description
1 polymer ?
#
loop_
_entity_poly.entity_id
_entity_poly.type
_entity_poly.pdbx_seq_one_letter_code
_entity_poly.pdbx_strand_id
1 'polypeptide(L)'
;MGSQDPFRDRKLELPKYEVPVGTPTPKLELFYPKLPPIGPSGYDGTVHRGSCRKYREAIKKMKLKKYPNEEYREPMTCGQEIGWWLPKNRSVKPEDAIPWIRVQRHPQLRSSMTKFVDSMIASDRLFSMF
;
A
#
# COMPACT_ATOMS: atom_id res chain seq x y z
N MET A 1 31.87 -8.45 3.90
CA MET A 1 31.22 -9.20 5.00
C MET A 1 29.80 -9.52 4.55
N GLY A 2 29.59 -10.70 3.95
CA GLY A 2 28.27 -11.09 3.42
C GLY A 2 27.38 -11.64 4.53
N SER A 3 26.11 -11.22 4.57
CA SER A 3 25.12 -11.75 5.51
C SER A 3 24.88 -13.24 5.26
N GLN A 4 25.25 -14.06 6.24
CA GLN A 4 25.02 -15.49 6.22
C GLN A 4 23.55 -15.76 6.57
N ASP A 5 22.81 -16.36 5.64
CA ASP A 5 21.38 -16.65 5.80
C ASP A 5 21.21 -17.92 6.69
N PRO A 6 20.68 -17.79 7.92
CA PRO A 6 20.72 -18.86 8.94
C PRO A 6 19.82 -20.06 8.63
N PHE A 7 19.09 -20.02 7.52
CA PHE A 7 18.14 -21.07 7.14
C PHE A 7 18.59 -21.90 5.93
N ARG A 8 19.70 -21.57 5.27
CA ARG A 8 20.16 -22.26 4.05
C ARG A 8 20.40 -23.76 4.24
N ASP A 9 20.82 -24.17 5.43
CA ASP A 9 21.20 -25.56 5.69
C ASP A 9 20.10 -26.37 6.39
N ARG A 10 18.96 -25.74 6.73
CA ARG A 10 17.83 -26.45 7.35
C ARG A 10 16.94 -27.07 6.28
N LYS A 11 17.27 -28.28 5.84
CA LYS A 11 16.35 -29.11 5.05
C LYS A 11 15.41 -29.87 6.00
N LEU A 12 14.10 -29.76 5.75
CA LEU A 12 13.09 -30.57 6.42
C LEU A 12 13.23 -32.02 5.95
N GLU A 13 13.66 -32.90 6.85
CA GLU A 13 13.64 -34.34 6.59
C GLU A 13 12.21 -34.85 6.76
N LEU A 14 11.58 -35.20 5.64
CA LEU A 14 10.29 -35.89 5.66
C LEU A 14 10.53 -37.36 6.02
N PRO A 15 9.73 -37.96 6.92
CA PRO A 15 9.85 -39.37 7.24
C PRO A 15 9.62 -40.20 5.99
N LYS A 16 10.64 -40.97 5.59
CA LYS A 16 10.55 -41.93 4.48
C LYS A 16 9.79 -43.14 5.00
N TYR A 17 8.55 -43.31 4.56
CA TYR A 17 7.81 -44.53 4.83
C TYR A 17 8.24 -45.58 3.80
N GLU A 18 9.02 -46.57 4.22
CA GLU A 18 9.36 -47.72 3.39
C GLU A 18 8.14 -48.65 3.33
N VAL A 19 7.53 -48.76 2.15
CA VAL A 19 6.42 -49.67 1.89
C VAL A 19 7.00 -51.00 1.39
N PRO A 20 6.75 -52.14 2.07
CA PRO A 20 7.21 -53.43 1.58
C PRO A 20 6.49 -53.81 0.27
N VAL A 21 7.26 -54.32 -0.69
CA VAL A 21 6.81 -54.72 -2.03
C VAL A 21 5.88 -55.93 -1.90
N GLY A 22 4.57 -55.73 -2.09
CA GLY A 22 3.61 -56.85 -2.19
C GLY A 22 2.16 -56.55 -1.78
N THR A 23 1.86 -55.43 -1.13
CA THR A 23 0.49 -55.06 -0.73
C THR A 23 -0.16 -54.14 -1.76
N PRO A 24 -1.49 -54.27 -2.04
CA PRO A 24 -2.17 -53.39 -2.98
C PRO A 24 -2.01 -51.95 -2.52
N THR A 25 -1.64 -51.07 -3.45
CA THR A 25 -1.38 -49.64 -3.18
C THR A 25 -2.51 -49.08 -2.32
N PRO A 26 -2.25 -48.58 -1.10
CA PRO A 26 -3.28 -47.90 -0.35
C PRO A 26 -3.71 -46.71 -1.21
N LYS A 27 -5.01 -46.57 -1.46
CA LYS A 27 -5.57 -45.35 -2.07
C LYS A 27 -4.93 -44.18 -1.33
N LEU A 28 -4.16 -43.37 -2.05
CA LEU A 28 -3.62 -42.11 -1.55
C LEU A 28 -4.81 -41.17 -1.33
N GLU A 29 -5.57 -41.43 -0.27
CA GLU A 29 -6.46 -40.47 0.37
C GLU A 29 -5.54 -39.31 0.72
N LEU A 30 -5.61 -38.26 -0.09
CA LEU A 30 -4.86 -37.03 0.08
C LEU A 30 -4.95 -36.64 1.55
N PHE A 31 -3.83 -36.75 2.26
CA PHE A 31 -3.73 -36.46 3.68
C PHE A 31 -3.84 -34.94 3.83
N TYR A 32 -5.04 -34.40 3.69
CA TYR A 32 -5.35 -33.06 4.13
C TYR A 32 -5.36 -33.14 5.66
N PRO A 33 -4.38 -32.58 6.39
CA PRO A 33 -4.50 -32.47 7.83
C PRO A 33 -5.83 -31.76 8.09
N LYS A 34 -6.76 -32.44 8.77
CA LYS A 34 -8.05 -31.88 9.14
C LYS A 34 -7.76 -30.57 9.86
N LEU A 35 -8.03 -29.45 9.20
CA LEU A 35 -7.89 -28.14 9.82
C LEU A 35 -8.68 -28.17 11.13
N PRO A 36 -8.18 -27.54 12.21
CA PRO A 36 -8.94 -27.46 13.44
C PRO A 36 -10.34 -26.93 13.10
N PRO A 37 -11.42 -27.60 13.54
CA PRO A 37 -12.76 -27.19 13.17
C PRO A 37 -12.94 -25.74 13.60
N ILE A 38 -13.22 -24.88 12.63
CA ILE A 38 -13.58 -23.47 12.86
C ILE A 38 -15.02 -23.50 13.39
N GLY A 39 -15.17 -23.93 14.64
CA GLY A 39 -16.45 -23.98 15.33
C GLY A 39 -16.85 -22.58 15.81
N PRO A 40 -18.16 -22.29 15.90
CA PRO A 40 -18.65 -21.03 16.48
C PRO A 40 -18.33 -20.89 17.98
N SER A 41 -17.86 -21.95 18.64
CA SER A 41 -17.67 -22.04 20.10
C SER A 41 -16.32 -21.55 20.62
N GLY A 42 -15.53 -20.84 19.81
CA GLY A 42 -14.23 -20.30 20.23
C GLY A 42 -13.90 -18.91 19.72
N TYR A 43 -14.79 -18.30 18.94
CA TYR A 43 -14.59 -16.95 18.43
C TYR A 43 -15.41 -15.96 19.26
N ASP A 44 -14.87 -15.62 20.44
CA ASP A 44 -15.35 -14.45 21.17
C ASP A 44 -14.97 -13.22 20.32
N GLY A 45 -15.87 -12.79 19.42
CA GLY A 45 -15.64 -11.70 18.46
C GLY A 45 -15.30 -10.34 19.10
N THR A 46 -15.13 -10.32 20.42
CA THR A 46 -14.71 -9.22 21.25
C THR A 46 -13.19 -9.03 21.32
N VAL A 47 -12.36 -10.02 20.95
CA VAL A 47 -10.88 -9.94 21.00
C VAL A 47 -10.35 -8.70 20.29
N HIS A 48 -10.95 -8.36 19.14
CA HIS A 48 -10.48 -7.25 18.30
C HIS A 48 -11.16 -5.92 18.60
N ARG A 49 -12.17 -5.86 19.49
CA ARG A 49 -12.89 -4.63 19.92
C ARG A 49 -13.18 -3.62 18.79
N GLY A 50 -13.60 -4.11 17.62
CA GLY A 50 -13.88 -3.29 16.45
C GLY A 50 -12.68 -2.54 15.87
N SER A 51 -11.46 -3.07 16.01
CA SER A 51 -10.21 -2.48 15.51
C SER A 51 -10.27 -2.13 14.02
N CYS A 52 -10.86 -3.00 13.19
CA CYS A 52 -11.04 -2.75 11.77
C CYS A 52 -11.87 -1.47 11.50
N ARG A 53 -12.97 -1.27 12.26
CA ARG A 53 -13.80 -0.07 12.16
C ARG A 53 -13.02 1.17 12.58
N LYS A 54 -12.31 1.11 13.72
CA LYS A 54 -11.46 2.21 14.21
C LYS A 54 -10.37 2.57 13.21
N TYR A 55 -9.75 1.58 12.58
CA TYR A 55 -8.72 1.77 11.55
C TYR A 55 -9.31 2.44 10.31
N ARG A 56 -10.45 1.97 9.81
CA ARG A 56 -11.17 2.61 8.69
C ARG A 56 -11.54 4.07 8.99
N GLU A 57 -12.00 4.35 10.21
CA GLU A 57 -12.27 5.73 10.66
C GLU A 57 -11.00 6.59 10.71
N ALA A 58 -9.86 6.02 11.13
CA ALA A 58 -8.58 6.72 11.13
C ALA A 58 -8.10 7.04 9.72
N ILE A 59 -8.26 6.12 8.76
CA ILE A 59 -7.99 6.37 7.33
C ILE A 59 -8.86 7.53 6.83
N LYS A 60 -10.18 7.48 7.07
CA LYS A 60 -11.11 8.52 6.63
C LYS A 60 -10.74 9.91 7.17
N LYS A 61 -10.21 9.97 8.39
CA LYS A 61 -9.75 11.21 9.02
C LYS A 61 -8.30 11.57 8.67
N MET A 62 -7.60 10.77 7.87
CA MET A 62 -6.16 10.91 7.59
C MET A 62 -5.31 10.99 8.86
N LYS A 63 -5.70 10.27 9.92
CA LYS A 63 -5.05 10.26 11.25
C LYS A 63 -4.18 9.04 11.48
N LEU A 64 -3.70 8.39 10.42
CA LEU A 64 -2.76 7.29 10.58
C LEU A 64 -1.43 7.81 11.15
N LYS A 65 -0.92 7.11 12.17
CA LYS A 65 0.33 7.49 12.86
C LYS A 65 1.56 7.27 11.99
N LYS A 66 1.50 6.24 11.13
CA LYS A 66 2.58 5.82 10.24
C LYS A 66 2.02 5.67 8.85
N TYR A 67 2.82 5.99 7.86
CA TYR A 67 2.50 5.72 6.46
C TYR A 67 3.29 4.51 5.95
N PRO A 68 2.85 3.88 4.85
CA PRO A 68 3.52 2.71 4.31
C PRO A 68 5.04 2.87 4.08
N ASN A 69 5.50 4.02 3.61
CA ASN A 69 6.93 4.31 3.38
C ASN A 69 7.76 4.55 4.64
N GLU A 70 7.16 4.64 5.83
CA GLU A 70 7.90 4.60 7.11
C GLU A 70 8.03 3.19 7.67
N GLU A 71 7.11 2.30 7.29
CA GLU A 71 7.03 0.94 7.83
C GLU A 71 7.70 -0.07 6.91
N TYR A 72 7.54 0.10 5.61
CA TYR A 72 8.12 -0.74 4.58
C TYR A 72 9.27 -0.03 3.89
N ARG A 73 10.26 -0.83 3.48
CA ARG A 73 11.40 -0.34 2.70
C ARG A 73 11.03 -0.04 1.25
N GLU A 74 10.10 -0.82 0.70
CA GLU A 74 9.70 -0.81 -0.71
C GLU A 74 8.16 -0.82 -0.83
N PRO A 75 7.60 -0.26 -1.93
CA PRO A 75 6.16 -0.28 -2.15
C PRO A 75 5.68 -1.72 -2.35
N MET A 76 4.68 -2.13 -1.58
CA MET A 76 4.12 -3.49 -1.65
C MET A 76 3.11 -3.65 -2.79
N THR A 77 2.60 -2.54 -3.33
CA THR A 77 1.63 -2.53 -4.42
C THR A 77 2.00 -1.48 -5.46
N CYS A 78 1.61 -1.69 -6.72
CA CYS A 78 1.88 -0.72 -7.78
C CYS A 78 1.23 0.66 -7.52
N GLY A 79 0.11 0.69 -6.80
CA GLY A 79 -0.51 1.95 -6.38
C GLY A 79 0.33 2.73 -5.37
N GLN A 80 1.17 2.05 -4.58
CA GLN A 80 2.09 2.68 -3.62
C GLN A 80 3.36 3.22 -4.28
N GLU A 81 3.73 2.75 -5.48
CA GLU A 81 4.87 3.28 -6.22
C GLU A 81 4.69 4.77 -6.51
N ILE A 82 3.44 5.20 -6.74
CA ILE A 82 3.08 6.59 -6.97
C ILE A 82 3.32 7.41 -5.70
N GLY A 83 4.29 8.31 -5.76
CA GLY A 83 4.58 9.23 -4.67
C GLY A 83 5.30 8.59 -3.48
N TRP A 84 5.80 7.36 -3.59
CA TRP A 84 6.55 6.67 -2.53
C TRP A 84 7.68 7.52 -1.94
N TRP A 85 8.39 8.19 -2.84
CA TRP A 85 9.57 9.02 -2.55
C TRP A 85 9.24 10.46 -2.18
N LEU A 86 7.98 10.89 -2.27
CA LEU A 86 7.62 12.27 -1.99
C LEU A 86 7.76 12.57 -0.48
N PRO A 87 8.34 13.72 -0.11
CA PRO A 87 8.44 14.10 1.28
C PRO A 87 7.04 14.39 1.85
N LYS A 88 6.75 13.86 3.04
CA LYS A 88 5.48 14.09 3.73
C LYS A 88 5.42 15.43 4.43
N ASN A 89 6.57 15.91 4.87
CA ASN A 89 6.67 17.18 5.57
C ASN A 89 6.28 18.27 4.60
N ARG A 90 5.14 18.92 4.85
CA ARG A 90 4.64 20.01 3.99
C ARG A 90 5.62 21.18 3.89
N SER A 91 6.49 21.33 4.88
CA SER A 91 7.56 22.33 4.89
C SER A 91 8.69 22.03 3.90
N VAL A 92 8.87 20.76 3.51
CA VAL A 92 9.91 20.33 2.59
C VAL A 92 9.33 20.33 1.18
N LYS A 93 9.95 21.07 0.27
CA LYS A 93 9.53 21.02 -1.13
C LYS A 93 9.98 19.68 -1.72
N PRO A 94 9.14 19.02 -2.53
CA PRO A 94 9.53 17.79 -3.24
C PRO A 94 10.79 17.97 -4.08
N GLU A 95 10.99 19.15 -4.64
CA GLU A 95 12.15 19.52 -5.46
C GLU A 95 13.47 19.53 -4.67
N ASP A 96 13.41 19.78 -3.36
CA ASP A 96 14.60 19.77 -2.49
C ASP A 96 14.94 18.34 -2.06
N ALA A 97 13.92 17.50 -1.82
CA ALA A 97 14.11 16.09 -1.46
C ALA A 97 14.49 15.22 -2.67
N ILE A 98 14.00 15.57 -3.86
CA ILE A 98 14.17 14.81 -5.09
C ILE A 98 14.72 15.75 -6.17
N PRO A 99 16.05 15.99 -6.22
CA PRO A 99 16.64 17.04 -7.03
C PRO A 99 16.47 16.82 -8.53
N TRP A 100 16.34 15.57 -9.00
CA TRP A 100 16.14 15.27 -10.41
C TRP A 100 14.76 15.70 -10.95
N ILE A 101 13.78 15.95 -10.07
CA ILE A 101 12.45 16.48 -10.45
C ILE A 101 12.51 18.00 -10.68
N ARG A 102 13.56 18.68 -10.22
CA ARG A 102 13.67 20.14 -10.28
C ARG A 102 13.86 20.60 -11.72
N VAL A 103 12.87 21.34 -12.23
CA VAL A 103 12.85 21.91 -13.58
C VAL A 103 12.46 23.39 -13.48
N GLN A 104 13.05 24.25 -14.32
CA GLN A 104 12.59 25.63 -14.45
C GLN A 104 11.18 25.65 -15.03
N ARG A 105 10.24 26.25 -14.28
CA ARG A 105 8.84 26.37 -14.68
C ARG A 105 8.52 27.81 -15.02
N HIS A 106 7.77 28.01 -16.09
CA HIS A 106 7.24 29.31 -16.49
C HIS A 106 5.71 29.28 -16.40
N PRO A 107 5.13 29.34 -15.18
CA PRO A 107 3.69 29.32 -15.03
C PRO A 107 3.10 30.59 -15.65
N GLN A 108 1.98 30.45 -16.37
CA GLN A 108 1.24 31.59 -16.87
C GLN A 108 0.53 32.30 -15.71
N LEU A 109 1.02 33.48 -15.35
CA LEU A 109 0.40 34.34 -14.34
C LEU A 109 -0.66 35.22 -15.00
N ARG A 110 -1.93 35.03 -14.63
CA ARG A 110 -3.03 35.89 -15.11
C ARG A 110 -2.99 37.24 -14.42
N SER A 111 -2.85 38.32 -15.20
CA SER A 111 -2.91 39.69 -14.70
C SER A 111 -4.31 40.03 -14.17
N SER A 112 -4.41 41.09 -13.36
CA SER A 112 -5.71 41.63 -12.91
C SER A 112 -6.61 41.96 -14.10
N MET A 113 -6.05 42.55 -15.16
CA MET A 113 -6.76 42.83 -16.41
C MET A 113 -7.30 41.56 -17.07
N THR A 114 -6.47 40.50 -17.17
CA THR A 114 -6.91 39.22 -17.74
C THR A 114 -8.08 38.64 -16.95
N LYS A 115 -7.99 38.66 -15.61
CA LYS A 115 -9.08 38.18 -14.73
C LYS A 115 -10.35 39.01 -14.87
N PHE A 116 -10.22 40.33 -15.02
CA PHE A 116 -11.35 41.23 -15.25
C PHE A 116 -12.03 40.92 -16.58
N VAL A 117 -11.26 40.80 -17.66
CA VAL A 117 -11.76 40.44 -18.99
C VAL A 117 -12.47 39.09 -18.95
N ASP A 118 -11.88 38.07 -18.32
CA ASP A 118 -12.52 36.76 -18.13
C ASP A 118 -13.88 36.90 -17.42
N SER A 119 -13.95 37.74 -16.38
CA SER A 119 -15.19 37.99 -15.62
C SER A 119 -16.24 38.73 -16.43
N MET A 120 -15.83 39.69 -17.26
CA MET A 120 -16.73 40.48 -18.10
C MET A 120 -17.26 39.65 -19.27
N ILE A 121 -16.41 38.86 -19.94
CA ILE A 121 -16.84 37.91 -20.98
C ILE A 121 -17.87 36.91 -20.42
N ALA A 122 -17.69 36.48 -19.18
CA ALA A 122 -18.63 35.56 -18.53
C ALA A 122 -19.97 36.22 -18.16
N SER A 123 -19.97 37.52 -17.87
CA SER A 123 -21.13 38.25 -17.35
C SER A 123 -21.94 38.94 -18.46
N ASP A 124 -21.26 39.50 -19.45
CA ASP A 124 -21.84 40.27 -20.56
C ASP A 124 -21.37 39.70 -21.90
N ARG A 125 -22.34 39.28 -22.72
CA ARG A 125 -22.09 38.74 -24.06
C ARG A 125 -21.68 39.80 -25.09
N LEU A 126 -21.94 41.07 -24.80
CA LEU A 126 -21.60 42.20 -25.69
C LEU A 126 -20.25 42.84 -25.32
N PHE A 127 -19.57 42.34 -24.30
CA PHE A 127 -18.27 42.86 -23.89
C PHE A 127 -17.19 42.54 -24.93
N SER A 128 -16.56 43.58 -25.49
CA SER A 128 -15.35 43.49 -26.30
C SER A 128 -14.24 44.31 -25.66
N MET A 129 -13.03 43.76 -25.64
CA MET A 129 -11.84 44.51 -25.23
C MET A 129 -11.26 45.19 -26.47
N PHE A 130 -11.76 46.40 -26.72
CA PHE A 130 -11.57 47.19 -27.96
C PHE A 130 -12.16 46.56 -29.23
#